data_AF-A0A846DR70-F1
#
_entry.id   AF-A0A846DR70-F1
#
_cell.length_a   1.000
_cell.length_b   1.000
_cell.length_c   1.000
_cell.angle_alpha   90.00
_cell.angle_beta   90.00
_cell.angle_gamma   90.00
#
_symmetry.space_group_name_H-M   'P 1'
#
loop_
_entity.id
_entity.type
_entity.pdbx_description
1 polymer ?
#
loop_
_entity_poly.entity_id
_entity_poly.type
_entity_poly.pdbx_seq_one_letter_code
_entity_poly.pdbx_strand_id
1 'polypeptide(L)'
;MPEGKKDPELLKKTEIALNLIDRTLKRKYHPGIVILDSGYGKNTSVFKKLENRKLKDLGGIAKNRKVTLKKEYILTSILRDELAKSLPRSVFTEVEIILDKPKKV
;
A
#
# COMPACT_ATOMS: atom_id res chain seq x y z
N MET A 1 28.01 -16.55 2.14
CA MET A 1 26.97 -17.06 1.23
C MET A 1 27.43 -16.83 -0.20
N PRO A 2 27.65 -17.88 -1.02
CA PRO A 2 28.44 -17.77 -2.25
C PRO A 2 27.76 -17.01 -3.40
N GLU A 3 26.42 -16.98 -3.46
CA GLU A 3 25.68 -16.49 -4.63
C GLU A 3 24.96 -15.14 -4.41
N GLY A 4 24.78 -14.72 -3.16
CA GLY A 4 24.24 -13.41 -2.80
C GLY A 4 22.90 -13.10 -3.48
N LYS A 5 22.82 -11.99 -4.23
CA LYS A 5 21.61 -11.57 -4.95
C LYS A 5 21.27 -12.42 -6.18
N LYS A 6 22.15 -13.32 -6.62
CA LYS A 6 21.96 -14.19 -7.78
C LYS A 6 21.36 -15.54 -7.42
N ASP A 7 21.23 -15.83 -6.13
CA ASP A 7 20.60 -17.05 -5.64
C ASP A 7 19.15 -17.14 -6.16
N PRO A 8 18.80 -18.17 -6.95
CA PRO A 8 17.47 -18.35 -7.51
C PRO A 8 16.40 -18.65 -6.44
N GLU A 9 16.80 -19.12 -5.26
CA GLU A 9 15.89 -19.35 -4.12
C GLU A 9 15.65 -18.09 -3.29
N LEU A 10 16.39 -17.00 -3.55
CA LEU A 10 16.24 -15.74 -2.83
C LEU A 10 14.93 -15.05 -3.21
N LEU A 11 13.89 -15.31 -2.42
CA LEU A 11 12.59 -14.65 -2.57
C LEU A 11 12.70 -13.15 -2.30
N LYS A 12 12.04 -12.37 -3.14
CA LYS A 12 11.90 -10.93 -2.88
C LYS A 12 11.00 -10.71 -1.68
N LYS A 13 11.23 -9.62 -0.94
CA LYS A 13 10.36 -9.20 0.19
C LYS A 13 8.87 -9.24 -0.20
N THR A 14 8.55 -8.71 -1.37
CA THR A 14 7.18 -8.68 -1.90
C THR A 14 6.57 -10.07 -2.12
N GLU A 15 7.37 -11.04 -2.55
CA GLU A 15 6.94 -12.44 -2.75
C GLU A 15 6.72 -13.13 -1.41
N ILE A 16 7.61 -12.90 -0.44
CA ILE A 16 7.47 -13.40 0.92
C ILE A 16 6.15 -12.92 1.54
N ALA A 17 5.85 -11.62 1.43
CA ALA A 17 4.59 -11.06 1.96
C ALA A 17 3.35 -11.71 1.34
N LEU A 18 3.32 -11.85 0.01
CA LEU A 18 2.20 -12.48 -0.69
C LEU A 18 2.01 -13.95 -0.28
N ASN A 19 3.12 -14.69 -0.15
CA ASN A 19 3.06 -16.09 0.29
C ASN A 19 2.50 -16.21 1.72
N LEU A 20 2.85 -15.29 2.62
CA LEU A 20 2.30 -15.26 3.98
C LEU A 20 0.79 -14.97 3.99
N ILE A 21 0.36 -14.02 3.16
CA ILE A 21 -1.07 -13.71 2.99
C ILE A 21 -1.82 -14.92 2.44
N ASP A 22 -1.31 -15.55 1.37
CA ASP A 22 -1.94 -16.73 0.77
C ASP A 22 -2.02 -17.91 1.74
N ARG A 23 -1.00 -18.11 2.59
CA ARG A 23 -1.05 -19.11 3.67
C ARG A 23 -2.13 -18.80 4.71
N THR A 24 -2.36 -17.53 5.01
CA THR A 24 -3.38 -17.08 5.96
C THR A 24 -4.79 -17.32 5.39
N LEU A 25 -5.00 -16.97 4.11
CA LEU A 25 -6.25 -17.24 3.40
C LEU A 25 -6.53 -18.74 3.26
N LYS A 26 -5.52 -19.56 2.96
CA LYS A 26 -5.65 -21.03 2.90
C LYS A 26 -6.11 -21.63 4.22
N ARG A 27 -5.72 -21.01 5.34
CA ARG A 27 -6.18 -21.39 6.70
C ARG A 27 -7.60 -20.88 7.01
N LYS A 28 -8.29 -20.30 6.03
CA LYS A 28 -9.63 -19.69 6.13
C LYS A 28 -9.70 -18.45 7.05
N TYR A 29 -8.55 -17.90 7.43
CA TYR A 29 -8.50 -16.61 8.12
C TYR A 29 -8.60 -15.48 7.09
N HIS A 30 -9.63 -14.66 7.20
CA HIS A 30 -9.84 -13.50 6.34
C HIS A 30 -9.47 -12.24 7.12
N PRO A 31 -8.29 -11.64 6.87
CA PRO A 31 -7.92 -10.41 7.55
C PRO A 31 -8.88 -9.29 7.13
N GLY A 32 -9.37 -8.52 8.11
CA GLY A 32 -10.22 -7.36 7.85
C GLY A 32 -9.51 -6.24 7.11
N ILE A 33 -8.19 -6.13 7.28
CA ILE A 33 -7.32 -5.17 6.58
C ILE A 33 -5.89 -5.72 6.48
N VAL A 34 -5.22 -5.46 5.35
CA VAL A 34 -3.80 -5.76 5.14
C VAL A 34 -3.01 -4.46 5.18
N ILE A 35 -2.08 -4.32 6.12
CA ILE A 35 -1.22 -3.14 6.25
C ILE A 35 0.15 -3.46 5.64
N LEU A 36 0.57 -2.68 4.64
CA LEU A 36 1.88 -2.82 4.01
C LEU A 36 2.73 -1.57 4.25
N ASP A 37 3.92 -1.78 4.78
CA ASP A 37 4.91 -0.71 4.93
C ASP A 37 5.36 -0.18 3.56
N SER A 38 5.47 1.14 3.46
CA SER A 38 6.08 1.84 2.33
C SER A 38 7.54 1.44 2.07
N GLY A 39 8.27 0.95 3.08
CA GLY A 39 9.65 0.46 2.99
C GLY A 39 9.80 -0.93 2.36
N TYR A 40 8.70 -1.63 2.05
CA TYR A 40 8.73 -3.01 1.55
C TYR A 40 9.27 -3.15 0.11
N GLY A 41 9.50 -2.03 -0.59
CA GLY A 41 10.07 -1.97 -1.93
C GLY A 41 9.10 -1.45 -2.98
N LYS A 42 9.24 -1.88 -4.24
CA LYS A 42 8.34 -1.48 -5.33
C LYS A 42 6.98 -2.18 -5.18
N ASN A 43 6.10 -1.60 -4.37
CA ASN A 43 4.86 -2.22 -3.91
C ASN A 43 3.72 -2.25 -4.95
N THR A 44 3.85 -1.59 -6.10
CA THR A 44 2.77 -1.48 -7.11
C THR A 44 2.23 -2.83 -7.57
N SER A 45 3.09 -3.84 -7.72
CA SER A 45 2.67 -5.19 -8.10
C SER A 45 2.04 -5.98 -6.95
N VAL A 46 2.33 -5.61 -5.70
CA VAL A 46 1.76 -6.23 -4.50
C VAL A 46 0.33 -5.75 -4.31
N PHE A 47 0.09 -4.43 -4.39
CA PHE A 47 -1.26 -3.87 -4.26
C PHE A 47 -2.23 -4.45 -5.28
N LYS A 48 -1.86 -4.50 -6.57
CA LYS A 48 -2.67 -5.16 -7.60
C LYS A 48 -2.99 -6.63 -7.27
N LYS A 49 -2.02 -7.35 -6.69
CA LYS A 49 -2.22 -8.73 -6.26
C LYS A 49 -3.16 -8.83 -5.05
N LEU A 50 -3.17 -7.86 -4.14
CA LEU A 50 -4.13 -7.79 -3.03
C LEU A 50 -5.54 -7.43 -3.51
N GLU A 51 -5.66 -6.47 -4.42
CA GLU A 51 -6.93 -6.10 -5.06
C GLU A 51 -7.58 -7.31 -5.75
N ASN A 52 -6.79 -8.09 -6.51
CA ASN A 52 -7.27 -9.32 -7.14
C ASN A 52 -7.75 -10.38 -6.14
N ARG A 53 -7.28 -10.33 -4.88
CA ARG A 53 -7.72 -11.20 -3.79
C ARG A 53 -8.92 -10.64 -3.03
N LYS A 54 -9.47 -9.50 -3.46
CA LYS A 54 -10.59 -8.78 -2.81
C LYS A 54 -10.32 -8.46 -1.33
N LEU A 55 -9.05 -8.23 -0.99
CA LEU A 55 -8.66 -7.82 0.37
C LEU A 55 -8.69 -6.30 0.47
N LYS A 56 -9.13 -5.80 1.63
CA LYS A 56 -8.95 -4.39 1.97
C LYS A 56 -7.49 -4.18 2.37
N ASP A 57 -6.86 -3.16 1.82
CA ASP A 57 -5.47 -2.84 2.12
C ASP A 57 -5.26 -1.37 2.48
N LEU A 58 -4.22 -1.12 3.27
CA LEU A 58 -3.74 0.21 3.58
C LEU A 58 -2.26 0.28 3.22
N GLY A 59 -1.99 1.02 2.14
CA GLY A 59 -0.67 1.23 1.60
C GLY A 59 -0.12 2.63 1.88
N GLY A 60 1.08 2.71 2.44
CA GLY A 60 1.80 3.97 2.52
C GLY A 60 2.32 4.40 1.14
N ILE A 61 1.81 5.52 0.61
CA ILE A 61 2.41 6.20 -0.55
C ILE A 61 3.47 7.17 -0.05
N ALA A 62 4.72 6.99 -0.48
CA ALA A 62 5.79 7.93 -0.16
C ALA A 62 5.46 9.34 -0.68
N LYS A 63 5.74 10.36 0.13
CA LYS A 63 5.35 11.77 -0.10
C LYS A 63 5.70 12.29 -1.50
N ASN A 64 6.85 11.88 -2.03
CA ASN A 64 7.38 12.37 -3.32
C ASN A 64 6.95 11.51 -4.52
N ARG A 65 5.93 10.65 -4.39
CA ARG A 65 5.44 9.84 -5.50
C ARG A 65 4.34 10.58 -6.24
N LYS A 66 4.40 10.53 -7.57
CA LYS A 66 3.30 10.96 -8.44
C LYS A 66 2.25 9.87 -8.50
N VAL A 67 0.99 10.29 -8.54
CA VAL A 67 -0.18 9.45 -8.79
C VAL A 67 -0.66 9.67 -10.20
N THR A 68 -1.05 8.61 -10.88
CA THR A 68 -1.63 8.69 -12.22
C THR A 68 -3.14 8.73 -12.10
N LEU A 69 -3.73 9.85 -12.50
CA LEU A 69 -5.16 10.02 -12.61
C LEU A 69 -5.60 9.58 -14.00
N LYS A 70 -6.63 8.76 -14.05
CA LYS A 70 -7.34 8.46 -15.30
C LYS A 70 -8.67 9.20 -15.28
N LYS A 71 -8.76 10.30 -16.03
CA LYS A 71 -10.01 11.05 -16.20
C LYS A 71 -10.42 10.92 -17.67
N GLU A 72 -11.56 10.29 -17.90
CA GLU A 72 -12.03 9.91 -19.24
C GLU A 72 -10.97 9.09 -20.00
N TYR A 73 -10.20 9.73 -20.88
CA TYR A 73 -9.14 9.13 -21.71
C TYR A 73 -7.75 9.73 -21.48
N ILE A 74 -7.62 10.72 -20.58
CA ILE A 74 -6.35 11.38 -20.29
C ILE A 74 -5.72 10.75 -19.04
N LEU A 75 -4.47 10.32 -19.20
CA LEU A 75 -3.62 9.87 -18.09
C LEU A 75 -2.70 11.03 -17.69
N THR A 76 -2.95 11.62 -16.52
CA THR A 76 -2.13 12.72 -16.00
C THR A 76 -1.41 12.27 -14.74
N SER A 77 -0.10 12.54 -14.68
CA SER A 77 0.71 12.25 -13.50
C SER A 77 0.90 13.51 -12.67
N ILE A 78 0.36 13.53 -11.44
CA ILE A 78 0.40 14.67 -10.51
C ILE A 78 1.03 14.25 -9.18
N LEU A 79 1.68 15.16 -8.46
CA LEU A 79 2.17 14.87 -7.12
C LEU A 79 0.98 14.68 -6.16
N ARG A 80 1.13 13.78 -5.18
CA ARG A 80 0.06 13.47 -4.20
C ARG A 80 -0.43 14.71 -3.45
N ASP A 81 0.50 15.56 -3.02
CA ASP A 81 0.17 16.74 -2.22
C ASP A 81 -0.53 17.82 -3.08
N GLU A 82 -0.19 17.93 -4.37
CA GLU A 82 -0.90 18.79 -5.32
C GLU A 82 -2.31 18.29 -5.60
N LEU A 83 -2.48 16.98 -5.77
CA LEU A 83 -3.80 16.36 -5.90
C LEU A 83 -4.66 16.64 -4.67
N ALA A 84 -4.12 16.42 -3.46
CA ALA A 84 -4.85 16.68 -2.22
C ALA A 84 -5.33 18.13 -2.11
N LYS A 85 -4.50 19.10 -2.53
CA LYS A 85 -4.88 20.53 -2.56
C LYS A 85 -5.95 20.85 -3.61
N SER A 86 -5.98 20.11 -4.71
CA SER A 86 -6.95 20.32 -5.80
C SER A 86 -8.36 19.79 -5.47
N LEU A 87 -8.47 18.88 -4.49
CA LEU A 87 -9.75 18.28 -4.10
C LEU A 87 -10.56 19.24 -3.22
N PRO A 88 -11.89 19.35 -3.43
CA PRO A 88 -12.73 20.19 -2.59
C PRO A 88 -12.79 19.65 -1.15
N ARG A 89 -12.99 20.52 -0.16
CA ARG A 89 -13.07 20.08 1.24
C ARG A 89 -14.17 19.05 1.50
N SER A 90 -15.25 19.10 0.71
CA SER A 90 -16.41 18.21 0.84
C SER A 90 -16.10 16.73 0.56
N VAL A 91 -15.02 16.39 -0.13
CA VAL A 91 -14.62 14.98 -0.32
C VAL A 91 -13.77 14.42 0.82
N PHE A 92 -13.34 15.26 1.75
CA PHE A 92 -12.62 14.81 2.93
C PHE A 92 -13.61 14.48 4.05
N THR A 93 -13.48 13.29 4.62
CA THR A 93 -14.17 12.93 5.86
C THR A 93 -13.24 13.26 7.02
N GLU A 94 -13.70 14.13 7.91
CA GLU A 94 -12.97 14.44 9.14
C GLU A 94 -12.93 13.20 10.04
N VAL A 95 -11.77 12.95 10.63
CA VAL A 95 -11.55 11.82 11.55
C VAL A 95 -11.08 12.39 12.86
N GLU A 96 -11.91 12.25 13.90
CA GLU A 96 -11.50 12.57 15.27
C GLU A 96 -10.59 11.45 15.78
N ILE A 97 -9.34 11.80 16.07
CA ILE A 97 -8.39 10.87 16.68
C ILE A 97 -8.53 11.02 18.19
N ILE A 98 -9.30 10.12 18.82
CA ILE A 98 -9.37 10.01 20.28
C ILE A 98 -8.06 9.39 20.75
N LEU A 99 -7.20 10.20 21.36
CA LEU A 99 -5.93 9.76 21.93
C LEU A 99 -6.12 9.49 23.42
N ASP A 100 -6.09 8.22 23.83
CA ASP A 100 -6.14 7.83 25.26
C ASP A 100 -4.95 8.35 26.07
N LYS A 101 -3.86 8.73 25.41
CA LYS A 101 -2.67 9.28 26.06
C LYS A 101 -2.24 10.58 25.37
N PRO A 102 -1.88 11.62 26.15
CA PRO A 102 -1.39 12.87 25.59
C PRO A 102 -0.11 12.62 24.81
N LYS A 103 0.01 13.27 23.65
CA LYS A 103 1.17 13.22 22.77
C LYS A 103 2.37 13.79 23.53
N LYS A 104 3.39 12.97 23.82
CA LYS A 104 4.67 13.51 24.31
C LYS A 104 5.34 14.26 23.15
N VAL A 105 5.55 15.56 23.36
CA VAL A 105 6.31 16.47 22.49
C VAL A 105 7.80 16.20 22.70
#